data_AF-A6TV04-F1
#
_entry.id   AF-A6TV04-F1
#
_cell.length_a   1.000
_cell.length_b   1.000
_cell.length_c   1.000
_cell.angle_alpha   90.00
_cell.angle_beta   90.00
_cell.angle_gamma   90.00
#
_symmetry.space_group_name_H-M   'P 1'
#
loop_
_entity.id
_entity.type
_entity.pdbx_description
1 polymer ?
#
loop_
_entity_poly.entity_id
_entity_poly.type
_entity_poly.pdbx_seq_one_letter_code
_entity_poly.pdbx_strand_id
1 'polypeptide(L)'
;MICSADFSSISSYDDFENSVWDSEEKEYIFLERCDVREFHHAEFECILRFSVSGAGENMSFELQEVSYELQLDQYTRTDREFLESEDPRLDALADMMDILEEYHRH
;
A
#
# COMPACT_ATOMS: atom_id res chain seq x y z
N MET A 1 9.31 22.55 9.00
CA MET A 1 7.88 22.67 9.38
C MET A 1 7.36 21.26 9.52
N ILE A 2 6.57 20.95 10.54
CA ILE A 2 5.92 19.63 10.64
C ILE A 2 4.54 19.75 10.02
N CYS A 3 4.26 18.87 9.06
CA CYS A 3 2.95 18.73 8.43
C CYS A 3 2.33 17.39 8.86
N SER A 4 1.00 17.33 8.85
CA SER A 4 0.26 16.09 9.03
C SER A 4 -0.75 15.94 7.90
N ALA A 5 -0.93 14.71 7.43
CA ALA A 5 -1.93 14.39 6.42
C ALA A 5 -2.42 12.95 6.54
N ASP A 6 -3.65 12.74 6.09
CA ASP A 6 -4.28 11.44 5.95
C ASP A 6 -4.11 10.93 4.52
N PHE A 7 -3.71 9.67 4.37
CA PHE A 7 -3.49 9.01 3.09
C PHE A 7 -4.27 7.71 3.01
N SER A 8 -4.69 7.36 1.80
CA SER A 8 -5.19 6.02 1.47
C SER A 8 -4.40 5.47 0.31
N SER A 9 -3.90 4.25 0.42
CA SER A 9 -3.20 3.52 -0.64
C SER A 9 -3.90 2.19 -0.90
N ILE A 10 -3.84 1.73 -2.15
CA ILE A 10 -4.20 0.37 -2.51
C ILE A 10 -2.91 -0.29 -3.01
N SER A 11 -2.57 -1.41 -2.39
CA SER A 11 -1.37 -2.18 -2.66
C SER A 11 -1.76 -3.62 -2.99
N SER A 12 -1.12 -4.21 -4.00
CA SER A 12 -1.28 -5.62 -4.34
C SER A 12 -0.03 -6.41 -3.96
N TYR A 13 -0.20 -7.64 -3.50
CA TYR A 13 0.91 -8.59 -3.33
C TYR A 13 0.49 -10.01 -3.69
N ASP A 14 1.47 -10.85 -4.06
CA ASP A 14 1.26 -12.28 -4.28
C ASP A 14 1.47 -13.02 -2.96
N ASP A 15 0.48 -13.80 -2.52
CA ASP A 15 0.52 -14.53 -1.24
C ASP A 15 1.15 -15.91 -1.38
N PHE A 16 2.48 -15.93 -1.49
CA PHE A 16 3.25 -17.17 -1.62
C PHE A 16 3.09 -18.14 -0.44
N GLU A 17 2.78 -17.65 0.77
CA GLU A 17 2.73 -18.49 1.96
C GLU A 17 1.43 -19.31 2.05
N ASN A 18 0.33 -18.76 1.53
CA ASN A 18 -0.99 -19.40 1.54
C ASN A 18 -1.41 -19.96 0.17
N SER A 19 -0.59 -19.77 -0.86
CA SER A 19 -0.86 -20.26 -2.22
C SER A 19 -0.60 -21.76 -2.40
N VAL A 20 -1.32 -22.37 -3.35
CA VAL A 20 -1.23 -23.82 -3.61
C VAL A 20 0.04 -24.17 -4.36
N TRP A 21 0.89 -24.95 -3.70
CA TRP A 21 2.20 -25.36 -4.16
C TRP A 21 2.27 -26.84 -4.55
N ASP A 22 2.75 -27.13 -5.76
CA ASP A 22 3.13 -28.47 -6.17
C ASP A 22 4.58 -28.77 -5.75
N SER A 23 4.75 -29.63 -4.75
CA SER A 23 6.08 -30.02 -4.28
C SER A 23 6.86 -30.95 -5.22
N GLU A 24 6.17 -31.66 -6.13
CA GLU A 24 6.79 -32.57 -7.10
C GLU A 24 7.36 -31.78 -8.28
N GLU A 25 6.53 -30.95 -8.91
CA GLU A 25 6.92 -30.11 -10.05
C GLU A 25 7.67 -28.83 -9.63
N LYS A 26 7.60 -28.47 -8.33
CA LYS A 26 8.21 -27.26 -7.74
C LYS A 26 7.68 -25.96 -8.35
N GLU A 27 6.37 -25.90 -8.54
CA GLU A 27 5.68 -24.75 -9.10
C GLU A 27 4.38 -24.46 -8.32
N TYR A 28 3.92 -23.21 -8.35
CA TYR A 28 2.60 -22.85 -7.81
C TYR A 28 1.53 -23.27 -8.81
N ILE A 29 0.60 -24.12 -8.37
CA ILE A 29 -0.58 -24.49 -9.17
C ILE A 29 -1.55 -23.30 -9.20
N PHE A 30 -1.64 -22.58 -8.10
CA PHE A 30 -2.39 -21.35 -7.96
C PHE A 30 -1.61 -20.38 -7.08
N LEU A 31 -1.34 -19.18 -7.59
CA LEU A 31 -0.74 -18.09 -6.85
C LEU A 31 -1.80 -17.03 -6.63
N GLU A 32 -2.25 -16.91 -5.39
CA GLU A 32 -3.23 -15.91 -4.99
C GLU A 32 -2.60 -14.52 -5.00
N ARG A 33 -3.33 -13.55 -5.56
CA ARG A 33 -2.98 -12.14 -5.51
C ARG A 33 -3.99 -11.42 -4.63
N CYS A 34 -3.49 -10.82 -3.56
CA CYS A 34 -4.32 -10.10 -2.61
C CYS A 34 -4.20 -8.59 -2.83
N ASP A 35 -5.33 -7.91 -2.80
CA ASP A 35 -5.39 -6.45 -2.81
C ASP A 35 -5.74 -5.94 -1.41
N VAL A 36 -5.01 -4.93 -0.96
CA VAL A 36 -5.17 -4.35 0.36
C VAL A 36 -5.28 -2.84 0.24
N ARG A 37 -6.32 -2.28 0.85
CA ARG A 37 -6.42 -0.85 1.11
C ARG A 37 -5.87 -0.54 2.49
N GLU A 38 -4.93 0.38 2.56
CA GLU A 38 -4.38 0.88 3.82
C GLU A 38 -4.73 2.35 3.99
N PHE A 39 -5.08 2.71 5.22
CA PHE A 39 -5.29 4.09 5.64
C PHE A 39 -4.16 4.50 6.56
N HIS A 40 -3.61 5.69 6.33
CA HIS A 40 -2.48 6.20 7.09
C HIS A 40 -2.76 7.61 7.60
N HIS A 41 -2.29 7.88 8.80
CA HIS A 41 -2.11 9.22 9.34
C HIS A 41 -0.60 9.43 9.52
N ALA A 42 -0.01 10.35 8.76
CA ALA A 42 1.43 10.57 8.79
C ALA A 42 1.76 12.00 9.16
N GLU A 43 2.71 12.14 10.09
CA GLU A 43 3.42 13.39 10.37
C GLU A 43 4.78 13.35 9.68
N PHE A 44 5.11 14.42 8.94
CA PHE A 44 6.33 14.47 8.14
C PHE A 44 6.92 15.88 8.09
N GLU A 45 8.22 15.94 7.86
CA GLU A 45 8.94 17.20 7.75
C GLU A 45 8.83 17.78 6.34
N CYS A 46 8.48 19.05 6.28
CA CYS A 46 8.44 19.84 5.05
C CYS A 46 9.50 20.94 5.10
N ILE A 47 10.20 21.08 3.97
CA ILE A 47 11.14 22.16 3.68
C ILE A 47 10.45 23.12 2.71
N LEU A 48 10.37 24.39 3.12
CA LEU A 48 9.81 25.46 2.29
C LEU A 48 10.94 26.39 1.86
N ARG A 49 11.05 26.64 0.55
CA ARG A 49 11.96 27.63 0.00
C ARG A 49 11.18 28.85 -0.45
N PHE A 50 11.57 30.01 0.05
CA PHE A 50 10.99 31.29 -0.35
C PHE A 50 12.03 32.12 -1.11
N SER A 51 11.59 32.80 -2.16
CA SER A 51 12.28 33.98 -2.65
C SER A 51 11.85 35.18 -1.81
N VAL A 52 12.80 36.06 -1.53
CA VAL A 52 12.55 37.31 -0.83
C VAL A 52 12.93 38.44 -1.76
N SER A 53 12.03 39.40 -1.95
CA SER A 53 12.30 40.59 -2.74
C SER A 53 11.92 41.86 -1.97
N GLY A 54 12.56 42.98 -2.30
CA GLY A 54 12.41 44.24 -1.57
C GLY A 54 13.29 44.34 -0.32
N ALA A 55 13.17 45.46 0.40
CA ALA A 55 13.92 45.74 1.62
C ALA A 55 13.09 46.63 2.57
N GLY A 56 13.28 46.45 3.88
CA GLY A 56 12.53 47.20 4.91
C GLY A 56 11.06 46.80 4.96
N GLU A 57 10.16 47.79 4.99
CA GLU A 57 8.71 47.58 5.08
C GLU A 57 8.06 47.04 3.79
N ASN A 58 8.79 47.07 2.66
CA ASN A 58 8.32 46.56 1.37
C ASN A 58 8.86 45.16 1.04
N MET A 59 9.16 44.35 2.06
CA MET A 59 9.63 42.98 1.86
C MET A 59 8.46 42.08 1.44
N SER A 60 8.62 41.38 0.32
CA SER A 60 7.69 40.35 -0.14
C SER A 60 8.35 38.98 -0.13
N PHE A 61 7.56 37.97 0.24
CA PHE A 61 7.95 36.57 0.23
C PHE A 61 7.11 35.86 -0.82
N GLU A 62 7.76 35.09 -1.68
CA GLU A 62 7.09 34.24 -2.66
C GLU A 62 7.59 32.81 -2.46
N LEU A 63 6.64 31.87 -2.31
CA LEU A 63 6.95 30.46 -2.15
C LEU A 63 7.46 29.91 -3.48
N GLN A 64 8.67 29.39 -3.49
CA GLN A 64 9.31 28.83 -4.68
C GLN A 64 9.19 27.31 -4.73
N GLU A 65 9.35 26.66 -3.58
CA GLU A 65 9.44 25.19 -3.52
C GLU A 65 8.90 24.68 -2.18
N VAL A 66 8.20 23.54 -2.26
CA VAL A 66 7.83 22.71 -1.12
C VAL A 66 8.40 21.33 -1.39
N SER A 67 9.31 20.87 -0.54
CA SER A 67 9.87 19.52 -0.59
C SER A 67 9.63 18.79 0.71
N TYR A 68 9.38 17.49 0.60
CA TYR A 68 9.10 16.60 1.71
C TYR A 68 9.48 15.16 1.34
N GLU A 69 9.77 14.36 2.36
CA GLU A 69 9.94 12.92 2.26
C GLU A 69 8.89 12.27 3.15
N LEU A 70 8.15 11.31 2.59
CA LEU A 70 7.04 10.65 3.25
C LEU A 70 7.25 9.14 3.17
N GLN A 71 7.19 8.48 4.33
CA GLN A 71 7.18 7.02 4.43
C GLN A 71 5.85 6.58 5.02
N LEU A 72 5.14 5.72 4.26
CA LEU A 72 3.93 5.05 4.73
C LEU A 72 4.31 3.65 5.18
N ASP A 73 4.21 3.38 6.47
CA ASP A 73 4.58 2.11 7.08
C ASP A 73 3.60 1.74 8.21
N GLN A 74 3.95 0.69 8.97
CA GLN A 74 3.11 0.19 10.06
C GLN A 74 2.83 1.22 11.17
N TYR A 75 3.67 2.24 11.34
CA TYR A 75 3.51 3.26 12.38
C TYR A 75 2.57 4.38 11.95
N THR A 76 2.52 4.65 10.65
CA THR A 76 1.56 5.63 10.10
C THR A 76 0.22 4.98 9.77
N ARG A 77 0.16 3.66 9.62
CA ARG A 77 -1.08 2.93 9.29
C ARG A 77 -2.06 2.97 10.46
N THR A 78 -3.25 3.49 10.19
CA THR A 78 -4.37 3.55 11.14
C THR A 78 -5.36 2.42 10.95
N ASP A 79 -5.56 1.99 9.70
CA ASP A 79 -6.48 0.90 9.37
C ASP A 79 -6.07 0.13 8.10
N ARG A 80 -6.63 -1.06 7.92
CA ARG A 80 -6.39 -1.94 6.77
C ARG A 80 -7.63 -2.75 6.41
N GLU A 81 -7.99 -2.73 5.13
CA GLU A 81 -9.06 -3.52 4.55
C GLU A 81 -8.50 -4.45 3.46
N PHE A 82 -8.82 -5.74 3.52
CA PHE A 82 -8.58 -6.66 2.39
C PHE A 82 -9.71 -6.49 1.38
N LEU A 83 -9.36 -6.33 0.12
CA LEU A 83 -10.30 -6.17 -0.97
C LEU A 83 -10.59 -7.54 -1.57
N GLU A 84 -11.86 -7.87 -1.73
CA GLU A 84 -12.28 -9.07 -2.48
C GLU A 84 -11.80 -8.92 -3.94
N SER A 85 -11.48 -10.07 -4.55
CA SER A 85 -11.09 -10.10 -5.96
C SER A 85 -12.19 -9.51 -6.83
N GLU A 86 -11.83 -8.63 -7.77
CA GLU A 86 -12.80 -8.11 -8.74
C GLU A 86 -13.30 -9.19 -9.72
N ASP A 87 -12.63 -10.35 -9.80
CA ASP A 87 -13.00 -11.47 -10.66
C ASP A 87 -13.55 -12.65 -9.85
N PRO A 88 -14.88 -12.87 -9.82
CA PRO A 88 -15.52 -13.97 -9.12
C PRO A 88 -15.02 -15.37 -9.56
N ARG A 89 -14.38 -15.47 -10.72
CA ARG A 89 -13.79 -16.72 -11.21
C ARG A 89 -12.50 -17.07 -10.47
N LEU A 90 -11.77 -16.07 -9.98
CA LEU A 90 -10.57 -16.29 -9.18
C LEU A 90 -10.95 -16.78 -7.79
N ASP A 91 -11.99 -16.23 -7.18
CA ASP A 91 -12.52 -16.70 -5.89
C ASP A 91 -13.03 -18.14 -5.99
N ALA A 92 -13.83 -18.43 -7.04
CA ALA A 92 -14.32 -19.78 -7.28
C ALA A 92 -13.18 -20.79 -7.58
N LEU A 93 -12.08 -20.33 -8.18
CA LEU A 93 -10.91 -21.15 -8.41
C LEU A 93 -10.16 -21.42 -7.10
N ALA A 94 -9.97 -20.40 -6.26
CA ALA A 94 -9.36 -20.54 -4.94
C ALA A 94 -10.15 -21.55 -4.07
N ASP A 95 -11.47 -21.37 -3.99
CA ASP A 95 -12.36 -22.31 -3.27
C ASP A 95 -12.24 -23.75 -3.79
N MET A 96 -12.16 -23.93 -5.12
CA MET A 96 -12.01 -25.27 -5.72
C MET A 96 -10.66 -25.89 -5.39
N MET A 97 -9.60 -25.07 -5.36
CA MET A 97 -8.24 -25.51 -5.05
C MET A 97 -8.11 -25.92 -3.57
N ASP A 98 -8.71 -25.19 -2.64
CA ASP A 98 -8.75 -25.54 -1.22
C ASP A 98 -9.44 -26.89 -0.97
N ILE A 99 -10.57 -27.13 -1.66
CA ILE A 99 -11.28 -28.41 -1.61
C ILE A 99 -10.39 -29.55 -2.13
N LEU A 100 -9.66 -29.31 -3.23
CA LEU A 100 -8.77 -30.31 -3.81
C LEU A 100 -7.63 -30.66 -2.86
N GLU A 101 -7.04 -29.66 -2.21
CA GLU A 101 -5.98 -29.86 -1.24
C GLU A 101 -6.47 -30.65 -0.01
N GLU A 102 -7.65 -30.30 0.52
CA GLU A 102 -8.27 -31.04 1.64
C GLU A 102 -8.54 -32.51 1.27
N TYR A 103 -9.04 -32.76 0.05
CA TYR A 103 -9.25 -34.12 -0.45
C TYR A 103 -7.95 -34.94 -0.49
N HIS A 104 -6.84 -34.34 -0.92
CA HIS A 104 -5.55 -35.03 -0.99
C HIS A 104 -4.86 -35.22 0.37
N ARG A 105 -5.27 -34.48 1.40
CA ARG A 105 -4.78 -34.65 2.78
C ARG A 105 -5.46 -35.82 3.52
N HIS A 106 -6.55 -36.38 3.01
CA HIS A 106 -7.33 -37.48 3.61
C HIS A 106 -7.17 -38.81 2.89
#